data_AF-K1Q160-F1
#
_entry.id   AF-K1Q160-F1
#
_cell.length_a   1.000
_cell.length_b   1.000
_cell.length_c   1.000
_cell.angle_alpha   90.00
_cell.angle_beta   90.00
_cell.angle_gamma   90.00
#
_symmetry.space_group_name_H-M   'P 1'
#
loop_
_entity.id
_entity.type
_entity.pdbx_description
1 polymer ?
#
loop_
_entity_poly.entity_id
_entity_poly.type
_entity_poly.pdbx_seq_one_letter_code
_entity_poly.pdbx_strand_id
1 'polypeptide(L)'
;MEADEEVHFEGGSGDRITFLRKVTEIEDGVEVEKTYLFSFNLSGNKDDDLADRLSCVFTMVLLGAFAVYTAFLQFIIHKSPIDCWCPAEFTDSHVEYVQNYCWISYTYYVPPSEGLSQNDEVRRRHLIKYYPWIPVILLLMALMFKLPNVLWRLISNSSGINLGHLARLASDTKEMTWDERQQSIEHTSVYIERWLQLHRKKENAFKNTLCGKRSGNYLPAIYIFIKCLYCLNVIGQFFLLDAVLGQHFYLNLGVDFFGRRRSEINQLGLVEFPRVAMCDFKIRQLSNVQSWTVQCVLPFNMFFESFFFILWFWYAFVAMVTCGSLVLWLWRVFFPINKMLFIEKLLEINPDLRDKEMTKEKLRNKERFHKKKEFRRFVNEYLRQEGAFALRIVQRNSSDVYASDLTAKLWLRFINNFNDK
;
A
#
# COMPACT_ATOMS: atom_id res chain seq x y z
N MET A 1 14.34 20.09 -33.65
CA MET A 1 14.58 18.64 -33.73
C MET A 1 13.78 18.03 -32.60
N GLU A 2 12.49 17.87 -32.85
CA GLU A 2 11.55 17.23 -31.94
C GLU A 2 11.94 15.76 -31.86
N ALA A 3 12.19 15.27 -30.64
CA ALA A 3 12.37 13.85 -30.40
C ALA A 3 11.00 13.24 -30.19
N ASP A 4 10.63 12.28 -31.03
CA ASP A 4 9.39 11.50 -30.91
C ASP A 4 9.33 10.80 -29.54
N GLU A 5 8.38 11.22 -28.70
CA GLU A 5 8.04 10.55 -27.44
C GLU A 5 7.07 9.38 -27.72
N GLU A 6 7.60 8.23 -28.15
CA GLU A 6 6.78 7.02 -28.28
C GLU A 6 6.66 6.28 -26.93
N VAL A 7 5.47 6.35 -26.32
CA VAL A 7 5.07 5.48 -25.20
C VAL A 7 4.45 4.20 -25.76
N HIS A 8 5.22 3.10 -25.74
CA HIS A 8 4.73 1.78 -26.18
C HIS A 8 3.93 1.08 -25.08
N PHE A 9 2.70 0.67 -25.41
CA PHE A 9 1.82 -0.12 -24.55
C PHE A 9 1.90 -1.60 -24.92
N GLU A 10 2.58 -2.42 -24.12
CA GLU A 10 2.49 -3.89 -24.24
C GLU A 10 1.62 -4.46 -23.11
N GLY A 11 0.49 -5.06 -23.50
CA GLY A 11 -0.37 -5.81 -22.59
C GLY A 11 0.29 -7.14 -22.21
N GLY A 12 0.91 -7.19 -21.03
CA GLY A 12 1.35 -8.45 -20.42
C GLY A 12 0.17 -9.22 -19.80
N SER A 13 0.27 -10.55 -19.79
CA SER A 13 -0.67 -11.51 -19.17
C SER A 13 -1.52 -10.94 -18.03
N GLY A 14 -2.84 -10.86 -18.25
CA GLY A 14 -3.98 -10.71 -17.31
C GLY A 14 -3.91 -9.65 -16.20
N ASP A 15 -2.88 -9.71 -15.37
CA ASP A 15 -2.76 -9.02 -14.08
C ASP A 15 -1.64 -7.96 -14.04
N ARG A 16 -0.86 -7.83 -15.13
CA ARG A 16 0.35 -7.00 -15.16
C ARG A 16 0.35 -6.00 -16.32
N ILE A 17 0.02 -4.75 -16.01
CA ILE A 17 0.18 -3.62 -16.93
C ILE A 17 1.63 -3.15 -16.85
N THR A 18 2.35 -3.11 -17.97
CA THR A 18 3.77 -2.69 -17.98
C THR A 18 3.94 -1.44 -18.85
N PHE A 19 4.40 -0.36 -18.24
CA PHE A 19 4.79 0.87 -18.93
C PHE A 19 6.30 0.81 -19.19
N LEU A 20 6.68 0.92 -20.46
CA LEU A 20 8.06 0.99 -20.89
C LEU A 20 8.36 2.43 -21.32
N ARG A 21 9.31 3.09 -20.66
CA ARG A 21 9.87 4.35 -21.13
C ARG A 21 11.33 4.12 -21.48
N LYS A 22 11.67 4.22 -22.76
CA LYS A 22 13.05 4.20 -23.23
C LYS A 22 13.56 5.63 -23.26
N VAL A 23 14.71 5.87 -22.64
CA VAL A 23 15.39 7.16 -22.65
C VAL A 23 16.83 6.91 -23.06
N THR A 24 17.24 7.47 -24.19
CA THR A 24 18.63 7.49 -24.63
C THR A 24 19.32 8.69 -24.00
N GLU A 25 20.30 8.43 -23.13
CA GLU A 25 21.16 9.46 -22.53
C GLU A 25 22.58 9.29 -23.05
N ILE A 26 23.25 10.41 -23.36
CA ILE A 26 24.67 10.42 -23.74
C ILE A 26 25.49 10.63 -22.46
N GLU A 27 26.11 9.57 -21.95
CA GLU A 27 27.09 9.63 -20.86
C GLU A 27 28.49 9.42 -21.45
N ASP A 28 29.42 10.37 -21.21
CA ASP A 28 30.83 10.30 -21.64
C ASP A 28 31.04 9.97 -23.14
N GLY A 29 30.17 10.50 -24.02
CA GLY A 29 30.26 10.29 -25.47
C GLY A 29 29.75 8.93 -25.95
N VAL A 30 29.11 8.14 -25.09
CA VAL A 30 28.48 6.86 -25.42
C VAL A 30 26.96 7.01 -25.29
N GLU A 31 26.21 6.60 -26.32
CA GLU A 31 24.75 6.50 -26.23
C GLU A 31 24.36 5.32 -25.32
N VAL A 32 23.70 5.62 -24.19
CA VAL A 32 23.21 4.63 -23.23
C VAL A 32 21.68 4.63 -23.27
N GLU A 33 21.09 3.53 -23.76
CA GLU A 33 19.65 3.31 -23.74
C GLU A 33 19.21 2.84 -22.34
N LYS A 34 18.61 3.74 -21.55
CA LYS A 34 18.03 3.43 -20.24
C LYS A 34 16.54 3.11 -20.42
N THR A 35 16.17 1.85 -20.19
CA THR A 35 14.75 1.42 -20.18
C THR A 35 14.21 1.48 -18.76
N TYR A 36 13.28 2.40 -18.51
CA TYR A 36 12.53 2.49 -17.26
C TYR A 36 11.26 1.66 -17.37
N LEU A 37 11.19 0.60 -16.57
CA LEU A 37 10.10 -0.37 -16.61
C LEU A 37 9.20 -0.18 -15.38
N PHE A 38 8.03 0.41 -15.61
CA PHE A 38 7.06 0.66 -14.56
C PHE A 38 5.88 -0.30 -14.73
N SER A 39 5.85 -1.38 -13.95
CA SER A 39 4.74 -2.34 -13.99
C SER A 39 3.73 -2.07 -12.89
N PHE A 40 2.45 -1.99 -13.22
CA PHE A 40 1.35 -2.14 -12.26
C PHE A 40 0.94 -3.61 -12.22
N ASN A 41 1.19 -4.25 -11.08
CA ASN A 41 0.70 -5.60 -10.81
C ASN A 41 -0.51 -5.50 -9.88
N LEU A 42 -1.66 -5.99 -10.36
CA LEU A 42 -2.90 -6.05 -9.59
C LEU A 42 -2.95 -7.27 -8.66
N SER A 43 -2.21 -8.34 -8.94
CA SER A 43 -2.17 -9.57 -8.11
C SER A 43 -1.27 -9.45 -6.85
N GLY A 44 -0.46 -8.39 -6.80
CA GLY A 44 0.61 -8.21 -5.82
C GLY A 44 1.87 -8.97 -6.22
N ASN A 45 3.03 -8.60 -5.66
CA ASN A 45 4.28 -9.31 -5.93
C ASN A 45 4.57 -10.33 -4.82
N LYS A 46 5.37 -11.34 -5.14
CA LYS A 46 5.76 -12.40 -4.20
C LYS A 46 6.63 -11.86 -3.04
N ASP A 47 7.33 -10.74 -3.22
CA ASP A 47 8.11 -10.10 -2.16
C ASP A 47 7.27 -9.30 -1.14
N ASP A 48 5.99 -9.01 -1.45
CA ASP A 48 5.13 -8.19 -0.58
C ASP A 48 4.65 -8.97 0.67
N ASP A 49 4.55 -8.29 1.81
CA ASP A 49 3.91 -8.86 3.00
C ASP A 49 2.39 -9.03 2.78
N LEU A 50 1.74 -9.94 3.50
CA LEU A 50 0.29 -10.08 3.46
C LEU A 50 -0.39 -8.76 3.90
N ALA A 51 0.18 -8.09 4.90
CA ALA A 51 -0.24 -6.76 5.32
C ALA A 51 -0.08 -5.70 4.21
N ASP A 52 1.00 -5.78 3.43
CA ASP A 52 1.26 -4.84 2.34
C ASP A 52 0.30 -5.09 1.19
N ARG A 53 0.04 -6.36 0.84
CA ARG A 53 -0.95 -6.76 -0.17
C ARG A 53 -2.36 -6.35 0.22
N LEU A 54 -2.73 -6.51 1.50
CA LEU A 54 -4.02 -6.07 2.02
C LEU A 54 -4.24 -4.57 1.77
N SER A 55 -3.20 -3.76 1.96
CA SER A 55 -3.25 -2.32 1.75
C SER A 55 -3.19 -1.94 0.27
N CYS A 56 -2.18 -2.39 -0.47
CA CYS A 56 -1.88 -1.90 -1.81
C CYS A 56 -2.64 -2.61 -2.94
N VAL A 57 -3.20 -3.79 -2.70
CA VAL A 57 -3.98 -4.56 -3.67
C VAL A 57 -5.44 -4.59 -3.25
N PHE A 58 -5.77 -5.23 -2.12
CA PHE A 58 -7.17 -5.47 -1.76
C PHE A 58 -7.92 -4.16 -1.49
N THR A 59 -7.34 -3.26 -0.71
CA THR A 59 -7.99 -1.96 -0.42
C THR A 59 -8.04 -1.07 -1.65
N MET A 60 -7.00 -1.07 -2.50
CA MET A 60 -7.00 -0.36 -3.78
C MET A 60 -8.12 -0.86 -4.70
N VAL A 61 -8.26 -2.18 -4.87
CA VAL A 61 -9.28 -2.80 -5.73
C VAL A 61 -10.67 -2.54 -5.16
N LEU A 62 -10.87 -2.65 -3.85
CA LEU A 62 -12.14 -2.36 -3.19
C LEU A 62 -12.59 -0.91 -3.44
N LEU A 63 -11.68 0.06 -3.23
CA LEU A 63 -11.96 1.47 -3.48
C LEU A 63 -12.16 1.78 -4.97
N GLY A 64 -11.33 1.21 -5.84
CA GLY A 64 -11.44 1.37 -7.29
C GLY A 64 -12.74 0.80 -7.85
N ALA A 65 -13.15 -0.39 -7.41
CA ALA A 65 -14.41 -1.00 -7.79
C ALA A 65 -15.60 -0.13 -7.36
N PHE A 66 -15.56 0.42 -6.15
CA PHE A 66 -16.61 1.30 -5.68
C PHE A 66 -16.60 2.67 -6.38
N ALA A 67 -15.43 3.23 -6.71
CA ALA A 67 -15.31 4.44 -7.52
C ALA A 67 -15.94 4.25 -8.91
N VAL A 68 -15.66 3.12 -9.56
CA VAL A 68 -16.27 2.76 -10.86
C VAL A 68 -17.78 2.55 -10.71
N TYR A 69 -18.21 1.84 -9.67
CA TYR A 69 -19.63 1.60 -9.40
C TYR A 69 -20.42 2.90 -9.18
N THR A 70 -19.88 3.81 -8.36
CA THR A 70 -20.52 5.10 -8.07
C THR A 70 -20.53 6.01 -9.28
N ALA A 71 -19.44 6.05 -10.06
CA ALA A 71 -19.44 6.75 -11.35
C ALA A 71 -20.47 6.16 -12.32
N PHE A 72 -20.57 4.84 -12.41
CA PHE A 72 -21.54 4.16 -13.27
C PHE A 72 -22.99 4.51 -12.88
N LEU A 73 -23.31 4.49 -11.58
CA LEU A 73 -24.62 4.90 -11.09
C LEU A 73 -24.93 6.37 -11.41
N GLN A 74 -23.97 7.27 -11.17
CA GLN A 74 -24.16 8.71 -11.33
C GLN A 74 -24.26 9.16 -12.80
N PHE A 75 -23.50 8.54 -13.71
CA PHE A 75 -23.40 9.00 -15.09
C PHE A 75 -24.16 8.16 -16.11
N ILE A 76 -24.44 6.87 -15.83
CA ILE A 76 -25.01 5.94 -16.82
C ILE A 76 -26.44 5.55 -16.49
N ILE A 77 -26.75 5.20 -15.23
CA ILE A 77 -28.06 4.64 -14.89
C ILE A 77 -29.09 5.73 -14.58
N HIS A 78 -28.75 6.73 -13.76
CA HIS A 78 -29.71 7.77 -13.39
C HIS A 78 -29.51 9.01 -14.25
N LYS A 79 -30.55 9.36 -15.04
CA LYS A 79 -30.60 10.61 -15.80
C LYS A 79 -30.54 11.86 -14.89
N SER A 80 -30.95 11.73 -13.64
CA SER A 80 -30.86 12.75 -12.59
C SER A 80 -30.37 12.08 -11.27
N PRO A 81 -29.21 12.49 -10.71
CA PRO A 81 -28.71 11.92 -9.44
C PRO A 81 -29.49 12.40 -8.21
N ILE A 82 -30.36 13.40 -8.40
CA ILE A 82 -31.17 14.05 -7.38
C ILE A 82 -32.57 14.32 -7.95
N ASP A 83 -33.61 14.04 -7.17
CA ASP A 83 -35.01 14.29 -7.55
C ASP A 83 -35.60 15.39 -6.68
N CYS A 84 -36.01 16.50 -7.30
CA CYS A 84 -36.50 17.68 -6.59
C CYS A 84 -38.00 17.88 -6.76
N TRP A 85 -38.67 18.25 -5.67
CA TRP A 85 -40.06 18.66 -5.63
C TRP A 85 -40.20 20.09 -6.18
N CYS A 86 -40.50 20.17 -7.48
CA CYS A 86 -40.66 21.44 -8.20
C CYS A 86 -42.14 21.90 -8.22
N PRO A 87 -42.41 23.22 -8.31
CA PRO A 87 -43.77 23.74 -8.48
C PRO A 87 -44.44 23.22 -9.77
N ALA A 88 -45.76 23.07 -9.75
CA ALA A 88 -46.53 22.54 -10.88
C ALA A 88 -46.49 23.42 -12.16
N GLU A 89 -46.06 24.68 -12.04
CA GLU A 89 -45.90 25.61 -13.15
C GLU A 89 -44.66 25.31 -14.01
N PHE A 90 -43.72 24.51 -13.50
CA PHE A 90 -42.48 24.20 -14.21
C PHE A 90 -42.72 23.12 -15.27
N THR A 91 -42.28 23.39 -16.49
CA THR A 91 -42.23 22.38 -17.57
C THR A 91 -41.17 21.34 -17.27
N ASP A 92 -41.23 20.17 -17.90
CA ASP A 92 -40.25 19.09 -17.70
C ASP A 92 -38.80 19.55 -17.90
N SER A 93 -38.57 20.45 -18.87
CA SER A 93 -37.26 21.07 -19.11
C SER A 93 -36.78 21.96 -17.95
N HIS A 94 -37.69 22.67 -17.28
CA HIS A 94 -37.36 23.47 -16.10
C HIS A 94 -37.04 22.58 -14.90
N VAL A 95 -37.77 21.47 -14.73
CA VAL A 95 -37.49 20.48 -13.68
C VAL A 95 -36.09 19.88 -13.87
N GLU A 96 -35.74 19.49 -15.09
CA GLU A 96 -34.40 18.97 -15.41
C GLU A 96 -33.31 20.01 -15.14
N TYR A 97 -33.54 21.28 -15.49
CA TYR A 97 -32.62 22.38 -15.16
C TYR A 97 -32.42 22.52 -13.64
N VAL A 98 -33.50 22.52 -12.86
CA VAL A 98 -33.44 22.65 -11.39
C VAL A 98 -32.69 21.48 -10.77
N GLN A 99 -32.98 20.25 -11.20
CA GLN A 99 -32.30 19.06 -10.71
C GLN A 99 -30.79 19.13 -10.99
N ASN A 100 -30.39 19.46 -12.22
CA ASN A 100 -28.99 19.61 -12.59
C ASN A 100 -28.30 20.77 -11.84
N TYR A 101 -28.99 21.90 -11.70
CA TYR A 101 -28.48 23.05 -10.95
C TYR A 101 -28.26 22.67 -9.48
N CYS A 102 -29.21 22.00 -8.84
CA CYS A 102 -29.13 21.59 -7.44
C CYS A 102 -28.07 20.51 -7.20
N TRP A 103 -27.80 19.66 -8.18
CA TRP A 103 -26.71 18.68 -8.09
C TRP A 103 -25.32 19.30 -8.14
N ILE A 104 -25.11 20.28 -9.04
CA ILE A 104 -23.81 20.96 -9.21
C ILE A 104 -23.60 22.01 -8.14
N SER A 105 -24.67 22.68 -7.73
CA SER A 105 -24.67 23.64 -6.64
C SER A 105 -24.64 22.91 -5.29
N TYR A 106 -24.65 23.67 -4.21
CA TYR A 106 -24.71 23.10 -2.87
C TYR A 106 -26.15 22.79 -2.48
N THR A 107 -26.32 21.71 -1.73
CA THR A 107 -27.54 21.43 -0.96
C THR A 107 -27.25 21.54 0.52
N TYR A 108 -28.28 21.68 1.35
CA TYR A 108 -28.12 21.73 2.80
C TYR A 108 -29.18 20.92 3.52
N TYR A 109 -28.81 20.36 4.68
CA TYR A 109 -29.74 19.63 5.53
C TYR A 109 -30.48 20.58 6.47
N VAL A 110 -31.78 20.34 6.63
CA VAL A 110 -32.61 20.98 7.66
C VAL A 110 -33.46 19.89 8.32
N PRO A 111 -33.45 19.77 9.66
CA PRO A 111 -34.31 18.84 10.37
C PRO A 111 -35.79 19.07 10.04
N PRO A 112 -36.62 18.02 9.85
CA PRO A 112 -38.04 18.19 9.53
C PRO A 112 -38.87 18.95 10.57
N SER A 113 -38.39 18.99 11.82
CA SER A 113 -39.03 19.70 12.93
C SER A 113 -38.74 21.20 12.97
N GLU A 114 -37.78 21.69 12.18
CA GLU A 114 -37.34 23.08 12.17
C GLU A 114 -37.78 23.81 10.90
N GLY A 115 -38.21 25.06 11.05
CA GLY A 115 -38.50 25.94 9.92
C GLY A 115 -37.22 26.42 9.23
N LEU A 116 -37.31 26.78 7.96
CA LEU A 116 -36.19 27.37 7.22
C LEU A 116 -35.78 28.71 7.86
N SER A 117 -34.53 28.80 8.33
CA SER A 117 -33.99 30.06 8.86
C SER A 117 -33.78 31.07 7.73
N GLN A 118 -34.23 32.32 7.92
CA GLN A 118 -33.99 33.40 6.95
C GLN A 118 -32.50 33.81 6.86
N ASN A 119 -31.69 33.43 7.84
CA ASN A 119 -30.25 33.72 7.83
C ASN A 119 -29.51 32.73 6.91
N ASP A 120 -29.05 33.23 5.76
CA ASP A 120 -28.22 32.49 4.80
C ASP A 120 -26.98 31.87 5.47
N GLU A 121 -26.37 32.54 6.46
CA GLU A 121 -25.18 32.03 7.16
C GLU A 121 -25.45 30.76 7.98
N VAL A 122 -26.65 30.62 8.52
CA VAL A 122 -27.04 29.42 9.29
C VAL A 122 -27.24 28.24 8.34
N ARG A 123 -27.88 28.48 7.20
CA ARG A 123 -28.06 27.48 6.15
C ARG A 123 -26.75 27.03 5.51
N ARG A 124 -25.76 27.94 5.42
CA ARG A 124 -24.42 27.64 4.93
C ARG A 124 -23.55 26.77 5.86
N ARG A 125 -23.95 26.54 7.11
CA ARG A 125 -23.18 25.68 8.02
C ARG A 125 -23.35 24.19 7.74
N HIS A 126 -24.49 23.77 7.17
CA HIS A 126 -24.80 22.36 6.88
C HIS A 126 -24.78 22.08 5.37
N LEU A 127 -23.77 22.63 4.66
CA LEU A 127 -23.65 22.48 3.22
C LEU A 127 -23.05 21.14 2.84
N ILE A 128 -23.66 20.51 1.85
CA ILE A 128 -23.23 19.22 1.32
C ILE A 128 -22.73 19.44 -0.10
N LYS A 129 -21.42 19.27 -0.28
CA LYS A 129 -20.71 19.56 -1.54
C LYS A 129 -19.96 18.36 -2.12
N TYR A 130 -19.79 17.29 -1.35
CA TYR A 130 -18.86 16.22 -1.70
C TYR A 130 -19.46 15.18 -2.65
N TYR A 131 -20.80 15.05 -2.78
CA TYR A 131 -21.44 13.97 -3.55
C TYR A 131 -20.97 13.85 -5.02
N PRO A 132 -20.85 14.94 -5.81
CA PRO A 132 -20.36 14.84 -7.18
C PRO A 132 -18.90 14.38 -7.27
N TRP A 133 -18.12 14.61 -6.20
CA TRP A 133 -16.68 14.34 -6.15
C TRP A 133 -16.35 12.96 -5.59
N ILE A 134 -17.32 12.22 -5.04
CA ILE A 134 -17.08 10.91 -4.40
C ILE A 134 -16.28 9.95 -5.31
N PRO A 135 -16.63 9.72 -6.59
CA PRO A 135 -15.88 8.77 -7.42
C PRO A 135 -14.41 9.18 -7.60
N VAL A 136 -14.16 10.48 -7.77
CA VAL A 136 -12.80 11.03 -7.95
C VAL A 136 -12.00 10.93 -6.65
N ILE A 137 -12.62 11.26 -5.52
CA ILE A 137 -12.00 11.16 -4.19
C ILE A 137 -11.61 9.70 -3.91
N LEU A 138 -12.50 8.75 -4.15
CA LEU A 138 -12.21 7.33 -3.92
C LEU A 138 -11.11 6.79 -4.84
N LEU A 139 -11.05 7.23 -6.10
CA LEU A 139 -9.96 6.90 -7.00
C LEU A 139 -8.62 7.44 -6.45
N LEU A 140 -8.59 8.69 -6.00
CA LEU A 140 -7.40 9.30 -5.39
C LEU A 140 -6.97 8.54 -4.13
N MET A 141 -7.92 8.17 -3.26
CA MET A 141 -7.67 7.35 -2.08
C MET A 141 -7.07 5.98 -2.47
N ALA A 142 -7.61 5.31 -3.50
CA ALA A 142 -7.08 4.05 -4.02
C ALA A 142 -5.62 4.19 -4.49
N LEU A 143 -5.30 5.28 -5.20
CA LEU A 143 -3.93 5.57 -5.64
C LEU A 143 -2.98 5.82 -4.46
N MET A 144 -3.44 6.52 -3.43
CA MET A 144 -2.65 6.73 -2.20
C MET A 144 -2.32 5.40 -1.48
N PHE A 145 -3.23 4.42 -1.49
CA PHE A 145 -2.94 3.06 -0.99
C PHE A 145 -1.87 2.32 -1.81
N LYS A 146 -1.74 2.62 -3.10
CA LYS A 146 -0.72 2.02 -3.98
C LYS A 146 0.63 2.74 -3.90
N LEU A 147 0.65 4.00 -3.47
CA LEU A 147 1.84 4.85 -3.42
C LEU A 147 3.02 4.21 -2.65
N PRO A 148 2.86 3.62 -1.45
CA PRO A 148 4.00 3.06 -0.73
C PRO A 148 4.63 1.86 -1.46
N ASN A 149 3.84 1.04 -2.16
CA ASN A 149 4.34 -0.06 -2.98
C ASN A 149 5.13 0.44 -4.20
N VAL A 150 4.67 1.52 -4.83
CA VAL A 150 5.39 2.17 -5.93
C VAL A 150 6.73 2.70 -5.43
N LEU A 151 6.74 3.42 -4.31
CA LEU A 151 7.96 3.94 -3.70
C LEU A 151 8.93 2.85 -3.29
N TRP A 152 8.43 1.74 -2.72
CA TRP A 152 9.26 0.57 -2.41
C TRP A 152 10.04 0.10 -3.63
N ARG A 153 9.36 -0.06 -4.77
CA ARG A 153 9.99 -0.58 -6.00
C ARG A 153 10.99 0.38 -6.61
N LEU A 154 10.68 1.67 -6.63
CA LEU A 154 11.60 2.70 -7.15
C LEU A 154 12.88 2.76 -6.30
N ILE A 155 12.73 2.75 -4.98
CA ILE A 155 13.86 2.88 -4.05
C ILE A 155 14.64 1.56 -3.92
N SER A 156 13.96 0.41 -3.92
CA SER A 156 14.61 -0.91 -3.83
C SER A 156 15.47 -1.18 -5.06
N ASN A 157 15.01 -0.78 -6.26
CA ASN A 157 15.78 -0.92 -7.49
C ASN A 157 17.09 -0.12 -7.45
N SER A 158 17.11 1.05 -6.78
CA SER A 158 18.36 1.80 -6.53
C SER A 158 19.38 1.02 -5.69
N SER A 159 18.97 -0.04 -4.97
CA SER A 159 19.89 -0.85 -4.14
C SER A 159 20.71 -1.84 -4.96
N GLY A 160 20.42 -2.00 -6.26
CA GLY A 160 21.14 -2.93 -7.15
C GLY A 160 20.79 -4.41 -6.96
N ILE A 161 19.80 -4.72 -6.13
CA ILE A 161 19.20 -6.06 -6.01
C ILE A 161 17.72 -5.99 -6.36
N ASN A 162 17.28 -6.89 -7.23
CA ASN A 162 15.87 -7.05 -7.54
C ASN A 162 15.27 -8.08 -6.58
N LEU A 163 14.76 -7.60 -5.45
CA LEU A 163 14.11 -8.45 -4.43
C LEU A 163 12.90 -9.20 -4.99
N GLY A 164 12.17 -8.60 -5.93
CA GLY A 164 11.06 -9.26 -6.60
C GLY A 164 11.54 -10.46 -7.44
N HIS A 165 12.68 -10.33 -8.12
CA HIS A 165 13.31 -11.45 -8.83
C HIS A 165 13.77 -12.55 -7.85
N LEU A 166 14.42 -12.16 -6.74
CA LEU A 166 14.84 -13.10 -5.70
C LEU A 166 13.65 -13.86 -5.09
N ALA A 167 12.55 -13.18 -4.79
CA ALA A 167 11.34 -13.78 -4.25
C ALA A 167 10.65 -14.73 -5.25
N ARG A 168 10.70 -14.41 -6.55
CA ARG A 168 10.21 -15.30 -7.61
C ARG A 168 11.06 -16.55 -7.71
N LEU A 169 12.38 -16.39 -7.84
CA LEU A 169 13.32 -17.50 -7.89
C LEU A 169 13.14 -18.44 -6.68
N ALA A 170 12.92 -17.88 -5.49
CA ALA A 170 12.62 -18.64 -4.28
C ALA A 170 11.24 -19.33 -4.31
N SER A 171 10.21 -18.68 -4.84
CA SER A 171 8.86 -19.27 -4.92
C SER A 171 8.78 -20.40 -5.95
N ASP A 172 9.51 -20.29 -7.06
CA ASP A 172 9.43 -21.25 -8.15
C ASP A 172 10.07 -22.59 -7.73
N THR A 173 10.92 -22.59 -6.70
CA THR A 173 11.51 -23.80 -6.07
C THR A 173 10.49 -24.78 -5.50
N LYS A 174 9.26 -24.33 -5.25
CA LYS A 174 8.19 -25.17 -4.72
C LYS A 174 7.71 -26.21 -5.74
N GLU A 175 7.89 -25.93 -7.02
CA GLU A 175 7.41 -26.75 -8.14
C GLU A 175 8.56 -27.47 -8.85
N MET A 176 9.81 -27.25 -8.43
CA MET A 176 11.01 -27.83 -9.04
C MET A 176 11.31 -29.23 -8.53
N THR A 177 11.97 -30.03 -9.37
CA THR A 177 12.56 -31.31 -8.98
C THR A 177 13.79 -31.12 -8.08
N TRP A 178 14.27 -32.18 -7.42
CA TRP A 178 15.42 -32.11 -6.50
C TRP A 178 16.70 -31.61 -7.18
N ASP A 179 16.99 -32.06 -8.40
CA ASP A 179 18.20 -31.67 -9.13
C ASP A 179 18.15 -30.21 -9.59
N GLU A 180 17.01 -29.76 -10.12
CA GLU A 180 16.77 -28.36 -10.48
C GLU A 180 16.83 -27.44 -9.27
N ARG A 181 16.32 -27.89 -8.12
CA ARG A 181 16.40 -27.16 -6.85
C ARG A 181 17.86 -26.93 -6.43
N GLN A 182 18.73 -27.94 -6.54
CA GLN A 182 20.15 -27.77 -6.20
C GLN A 182 20.84 -26.76 -7.11
N GLN A 183 20.54 -26.78 -8.42
CA GLN A 183 21.04 -25.77 -9.36
C GLN A 183 20.52 -24.37 -9.01
N SER A 184 19.23 -24.24 -8.68
CA SER A 184 18.62 -22.99 -8.24
C SER A 184 19.28 -22.44 -6.96
N ILE A 185 19.59 -23.30 -5.99
CA ILE A 185 20.34 -22.93 -4.77
C ILE A 185 21.71 -22.39 -5.16
N GLU A 186 22.42 -23.06 -6.06
CA GLU A 186 23.75 -22.64 -6.50
C GLU A 186 23.69 -21.26 -7.18
N HIS A 187 22.81 -21.07 -8.15
CA HIS A 187 22.59 -19.79 -8.83
C HIS A 187 22.19 -18.68 -7.86
N THR A 188 21.28 -18.96 -6.92
CA THR A 188 20.83 -18.00 -5.90
C THR A 188 21.95 -17.62 -4.95
N SER A 189 22.78 -18.59 -4.52
CA SER A 189 23.91 -18.35 -3.62
C SER A 189 24.95 -17.44 -4.27
N VAL A 190 25.28 -17.69 -5.55
CA VAL A 190 26.20 -16.84 -6.32
C VAL A 190 25.62 -15.45 -6.53
N TYR A 191 24.32 -15.34 -6.80
CA TYR A 191 23.64 -14.06 -6.96
C TYR A 191 23.72 -13.21 -5.68
N ILE A 192 23.36 -13.79 -4.53
CA ILE A 192 23.44 -13.12 -3.22
C ILE A 192 24.89 -12.76 -2.87
N GLU A 193 25.84 -13.67 -3.08
CA GLU A 193 27.26 -13.43 -2.80
C GLU A 193 27.82 -12.28 -3.64
N ARG A 194 27.57 -12.28 -4.96
CA ARG A 194 28.02 -11.20 -5.86
C ARG A 194 27.43 -9.86 -5.42
N TRP A 195 26.15 -9.83 -5.07
CA TRP A 195 25.49 -8.63 -4.57
C TRP A 195 26.14 -8.12 -3.26
N LEU A 196 26.36 -8.99 -2.28
CA LEU A 196 27.02 -8.64 -1.01
C LEU A 196 28.44 -8.09 -1.24
N GLN A 197 29.20 -8.70 -2.15
CA GLN A 197 30.55 -8.25 -2.49
C GLN A 197 30.58 -6.89 -3.18
N LEU A 198 29.63 -6.62 -4.09
CA LEU A 198 29.49 -5.32 -4.76
C LEU A 198 29.16 -4.21 -3.75
N HIS A 199 28.28 -4.49 -2.79
CA HIS A 199 27.90 -3.53 -1.77
C HIS A 199 29.05 -3.25 -0.78
N ARG A 200 29.96 -4.21 -0.58
CA ARG A 200 31.17 -4.05 0.25
C ARG A 200 32.22 -3.11 -0.37
N LYS A 201 32.41 -3.11 -1.71
CA LYS A 201 33.42 -2.25 -2.35
C LYS A 201 33.08 -0.75 -2.30
N LYS A 202 31.79 -0.37 -2.25
CA LYS A 202 31.35 1.03 -2.12
C LYS A 202 31.59 1.63 -0.71
N GLU A 203 31.99 0.82 0.26
CA GLU A 203 32.14 1.18 1.68
C GLU A 203 33.37 2.05 2.00
N ASN A 204 34.38 2.12 1.14
CA ASN A 204 35.66 2.77 1.46
C ASN A 204 35.79 4.28 1.12
N ALA A 205 34.84 4.89 0.39
CA ALA A 205 34.99 6.27 -0.13
C ALA A 205 34.40 7.48 0.66
N PHE A 206 33.54 7.35 1.70
CA PHE A 206 32.92 8.54 2.35
C PHE A 206 32.29 8.27 3.74
N LYS A 207 33.02 8.56 4.82
CA LYS A 207 32.64 8.35 6.23
C LYS A 207 31.81 9.56 6.74
N ASN A 208 30.59 9.33 7.25
CA ASN A 208 29.76 10.18 8.14
C ASN A 208 28.35 10.55 7.63
N THR A 209 27.35 9.69 7.90
CA THR A 209 25.99 10.14 8.28
C THR A 209 25.24 8.99 8.98
N LEU A 210 24.52 9.33 10.05
CA LEU A 210 23.83 8.42 10.98
C LEU A 210 22.71 7.57 10.33
N CYS A 211 22.23 7.96 9.14
CA CYS A 211 21.26 7.22 8.32
C CYS A 211 21.82 6.91 6.91
N GLY A 212 23.13 6.76 6.77
CA GLY A 212 23.78 6.53 5.48
C GLY A 212 23.62 5.11 4.94
N LYS A 213 23.60 5.00 3.60
CA LYS A 213 23.77 3.80 2.72
C LYS A 213 24.94 2.85 3.06
N ARG A 214 25.59 2.99 4.22
CA ARG A 214 26.98 2.61 4.48
C ARG A 214 27.19 1.64 5.64
N SER A 215 26.15 1.23 6.37
CA SER A 215 26.24 0.22 7.44
C SER A 215 25.79 -1.19 7.04
N GLY A 216 25.44 -1.40 5.77
CA GLY A 216 24.79 -2.64 5.32
C GLY A 216 23.37 -2.83 5.89
N ASN A 217 22.74 -1.72 6.29
CA ASN A 217 21.37 -1.64 6.82
C ASN A 217 20.42 -0.86 5.89
N TYR A 218 20.82 -0.53 4.66
CA TYR A 218 20.04 0.34 3.78
C TYR A 218 18.72 -0.31 3.38
N LEU A 219 18.78 -1.55 2.90
CA LEU A 219 17.59 -2.27 2.42
C LEU A 219 16.55 -2.54 3.54
N PRO A 220 16.94 -3.03 4.74
CA PRO A 220 16.01 -3.14 5.86
C PRO A 220 15.47 -1.78 6.33
N ALA A 221 16.28 -0.72 6.33
CA ALA A 221 15.82 0.61 6.75
C ALA A 221 14.76 1.18 5.80
N ILE A 222 14.95 1.05 4.48
CA ILE A 222 13.93 1.43 3.50
C ILE A 222 12.67 0.61 3.69
N TYR A 223 12.80 -0.70 3.93
CA TYR A 223 11.63 -1.55 4.14
C TYR A 223 10.81 -1.09 5.35
N ILE A 224 11.47 -0.77 6.47
CA ILE A 224 10.80 -0.17 7.65
C ILE A 224 10.19 1.19 7.30
N PHE A 225 10.88 2.04 6.55
CA PHE A 225 10.34 3.33 6.11
C PHE A 225 9.05 3.17 5.30
N ILE A 226 9.01 2.21 4.36
CA ILE A 226 7.80 1.89 3.60
C ILE A 226 6.69 1.36 4.50
N LYS A 227 7.01 0.52 5.50
CA LYS A 227 6.01 0.05 6.50
C LYS A 227 5.42 1.20 7.31
N CYS A 228 6.25 2.17 7.71
CA CYS A 228 5.77 3.40 8.34
C CYS A 228 4.86 4.18 7.41
N LEU A 229 5.21 4.28 6.12
CA LEU A 229 4.39 4.97 5.13
C LEU A 229 3.03 4.28 4.91
N TYR A 230 2.95 2.95 4.96
CA TYR A 230 1.66 2.24 4.95
C TYR A 230 0.80 2.59 6.17
N CYS A 231 1.38 2.60 7.37
CA CYS A 231 0.65 2.95 8.60
C CYS A 231 0.18 4.40 8.56
N LEU A 232 1.05 5.33 8.16
CA LEU A 232 0.73 6.75 7.98
C LEU A 232 -0.34 6.94 6.90
N ASN A 233 -0.30 6.17 5.81
CA ASN A 233 -1.33 6.23 4.79
C ASN A 233 -2.68 5.82 5.37
N VAL A 234 -2.81 4.65 6.02
CA VAL A 234 -4.11 4.22 6.58
C VAL A 234 -4.66 5.25 7.59
N ILE A 235 -3.81 5.77 8.47
CA ILE A 235 -4.19 6.83 9.43
C ILE A 235 -4.61 8.11 8.69
N GLY A 236 -3.83 8.53 7.68
CA GLY A 236 -4.13 9.68 6.84
C GLY A 236 -5.46 9.52 6.07
N GLN A 237 -5.83 8.31 5.65
CA GLN A 237 -7.10 8.04 4.98
C GLN A 237 -8.30 8.23 5.90
N PHE A 238 -8.18 7.89 7.19
CA PHE A 238 -9.21 8.22 8.19
C PHE A 238 -9.42 9.73 8.30
N PHE A 239 -8.33 10.50 8.41
CA PHE A 239 -8.39 11.97 8.49
C PHE A 239 -8.89 12.61 7.19
N LEU A 240 -8.47 12.09 6.03
CA LEU A 240 -8.91 12.57 4.73
C LEU A 240 -10.42 12.37 4.57
N LEU A 241 -10.92 11.21 4.97
CA LEU A 241 -12.34 10.91 4.86
C LEU A 241 -13.17 11.76 5.84
N ASP A 242 -12.69 11.97 7.07
CA ASP A 242 -13.30 12.91 8.03
C ASP A 242 -13.39 14.33 7.46
N ALA A 243 -12.31 14.82 6.83
CA ALA A 243 -12.27 16.13 6.20
C ALA A 243 -13.21 16.26 4.99
N VAL A 244 -13.38 15.20 4.20
CA VAL A 244 -14.25 15.18 3.03
C VAL A 244 -15.73 15.16 3.41
N LEU A 245 -16.10 14.38 4.42
CA LEU A 245 -17.49 14.25 4.87
C LEU A 245 -17.97 15.45 5.70
N GLY A 246 -17.05 16.25 6.23
CA GLY A 246 -17.34 17.62 6.64
C GLY A 246 -17.53 17.87 8.13
N GLN A 247 -17.37 16.86 8.99
CA GLN A 247 -17.34 16.97 10.47
C GLN A 247 -16.53 15.82 11.07
N HIS A 248 -16.10 15.95 12.34
CA HIS A 248 -15.37 14.94 13.16
C HIS A 248 -16.12 13.61 13.40
N PHE A 249 -17.09 13.31 12.55
CA PHE A 249 -17.97 12.18 12.62
C PHE A 249 -17.23 10.87 12.34
N TYR A 250 -16.35 10.81 11.34
CA TYR A 250 -15.78 9.54 10.89
C TYR A 250 -14.78 8.95 11.89
N LEU A 251 -14.03 9.81 12.57
CA LEU A 251 -13.14 9.38 13.66
C LEU A 251 -13.91 8.87 14.88
N ASN A 252 -15.01 9.54 15.23
CA ASN A 252 -15.82 9.20 16.39
C ASN A 252 -16.82 8.06 16.14
N LEU A 253 -17.16 7.77 14.87
CA LEU A 253 -18.13 6.75 14.46
C LEU A 253 -17.86 5.38 15.09
N GLY A 254 -16.59 4.96 15.11
CA GLY A 254 -16.20 3.69 15.72
C GLY A 254 -16.42 3.64 17.23
N VAL A 255 -16.07 4.71 17.93
CA VAL A 255 -16.19 4.81 19.39
C VAL A 255 -17.66 4.92 19.79
N ASP A 256 -18.43 5.74 19.06
CA ASP A 256 -19.85 5.94 19.26
C ASP A 256 -20.67 4.68 18.97
N PHE A 257 -20.25 3.85 18.01
CA PHE A 257 -20.91 2.58 17.69
C PHE A 257 -20.85 1.57 18.84
N PHE A 258 -19.71 1.47 19.54
CA PHE A 258 -19.59 0.58 20.70
C PHE A 258 -20.19 1.19 21.98
N GLY A 259 -20.29 2.52 22.06
CA GLY A 259 -20.77 3.23 23.24
C GLY A 259 -22.29 3.47 23.32
N ARG A 260 -23.01 3.53 22.19
CA ARG A 260 -24.45 3.89 22.16
C ARG A 260 -25.39 2.69 22.02
N ARG A 261 -26.58 2.80 22.61
CA ARG A 261 -27.65 1.79 22.58
C ARG A 261 -28.32 1.77 21.20
N ARG A 262 -28.57 0.58 20.65
CA ARG A 262 -29.15 0.33 19.30
C ARG A 262 -30.43 1.14 18.98
N SER A 263 -31.21 1.52 20.00
CA SER A 263 -32.45 2.30 19.86
C SER A 263 -32.22 3.78 19.50
N GLU A 264 -31.09 4.38 19.90
CA GLU A 264 -30.75 5.77 19.56
C GLU A 264 -30.16 5.89 18.15
N ILE A 265 -29.48 4.84 17.68
CA ILE A 265 -28.88 4.75 16.34
C ILE A 265 -29.94 4.87 15.22
N ASN A 266 -31.18 4.42 15.47
CA ASN A 266 -32.27 4.46 14.47
C ASN A 266 -32.98 5.83 14.40
N GLN A 267 -32.91 6.66 15.44
CA GLN A 267 -33.53 7.99 15.46
C GLN A 267 -32.58 9.08 14.92
N LEU A 268 -31.28 8.81 14.98
CA LEU A 268 -30.25 9.57 14.29
C LEU A 268 -30.09 8.98 12.88
N GLY A 269 -30.95 9.36 11.94
CA GLY A 269 -30.45 9.45 10.56
C GLY A 269 -29.15 10.27 10.65
N LEU A 270 -28.03 9.70 10.21
CA LEU A 270 -26.74 10.38 10.32
C LEU A 270 -26.90 11.78 9.74
N VAL A 271 -26.74 12.82 10.56
CA VAL A 271 -26.96 14.21 10.15
C VAL A 271 -26.10 14.56 8.93
N GLU A 272 -24.94 13.92 8.81
CA GLU A 272 -24.02 13.96 7.67
C GLU A 272 -24.57 13.33 6.38
N PHE A 273 -25.43 12.32 6.47
CA PHE A 273 -26.01 11.63 5.31
C PHE A 273 -27.55 11.80 5.28
N PRO A 274 -28.05 12.99 4.92
CA PRO A 274 -29.47 13.23 4.81
C PRO A 274 -30.05 12.63 3.52
N ARG A 275 -31.17 11.93 3.65
CA ARG A 275 -31.92 11.40 2.49
C ARG A 275 -32.75 12.49 1.78
N VAL A 276 -32.95 13.61 2.47
CA VAL A 276 -33.69 14.78 2.00
C VAL A 276 -32.84 16.02 2.28
N ALA A 277 -32.62 16.84 1.27
CA ALA A 277 -31.90 18.10 1.39
C ALA A 277 -32.68 19.23 0.73
N MET A 278 -32.40 20.45 1.17
CA MET A 278 -32.95 21.67 0.60
C MET A 278 -31.96 22.26 -0.40
N CYS A 279 -32.49 22.77 -1.50
CA CYS A 279 -31.73 23.46 -2.53
C CYS A 279 -32.32 24.85 -2.77
N ASP A 280 -31.43 25.84 -2.82
CA ASP A 280 -31.79 27.21 -3.14
C ASP A 280 -31.23 27.58 -4.51
N PHE A 281 -32.09 28.08 -5.39
CA PHE A 281 -31.68 28.58 -6.69
C PHE A 281 -32.34 29.92 -6.99
N LYS A 282 -31.70 30.71 -7.86
CA LYS A 282 -32.15 32.06 -8.22
C LYS A 282 -32.36 32.15 -9.72
N ILE A 283 -33.58 32.47 -10.13
CA ILE A 283 -33.91 32.75 -11.53
C ILE A 283 -33.80 34.26 -11.74
N ARG A 284 -33.05 34.66 -12.77
CA ARG A 284 -32.91 36.07 -13.17
C ARG A 284 -33.87 36.37 -14.31
N GLN A 285 -34.81 37.28 -14.07
CA GLN A 285 -35.60 37.94 -15.11
C GLN A 285 -35.08 39.37 -15.26
N LEU A 286 -35.35 40.05 -16.40
CA LEU A 286 -34.67 41.30 -16.81
C LEU A 286 -34.49 42.36 -15.69
N SER A 287 -35.42 42.46 -14.74
CA SER A 287 -35.34 43.42 -13.63
C SER A 287 -35.54 42.81 -12.23
N ASN A 288 -35.79 41.51 -12.10
CA ASN A 288 -36.10 40.90 -10.81
C ASN A 288 -35.38 39.54 -10.63
N VAL A 289 -34.83 39.31 -9.44
CA VAL A 289 -34.19 38.04 -9.07
C VAL A 289 -35.13 37.31 -8.13
N GLN A 290 -35.75 36.24 -8.61
CA GLN A 290 -36.63 35.40 -7.81
C GLN A 290 -35.83 34.25 -7.20
N SER A 291 -35.90 34.12 -5.87
CA SER A 291 -35.25 33.02 -5.14
C SER A 291 -36.29 31.95 -4.86
N TRP A 292 -35.96 30.71 -5.19
CA TRP A 292 -36.78 29.53 -4.97
C TRP A 292 -36.03 28.56 -4.07
N THR A 293 -36.75 27.94 -3.15
CA THR A 293 -36.25 26.83 -2.33
C THR A 293 -37.08 25.60 -2.66
N VAL A 294 -36.41 24.52 -3.03
CA VAL A 294 -37.03 23.23 -3.35
C VAL A 294 -36.46 22.14 -2.46
N GLN A 295 -37.31 21.18 -2.13
CA GLN A 295 -36.92 19.99 -1.39
C GLN A 295 -36.51 18.90 -2.37
N CYS A 296 -35.34 18.30 -2.16
CA CYS A 296 -34.81 17.27 -3.02
C CYS A 296 -34.50 15.98 -2.24
N VAL A 297 -34.72 14.84 -2.89
CA VAL A 297 -34.43 13.50 -2.35
C VAL A 297 -33.12 13.00 -2.94
N LEU A 298 -32.27 12.43 -2.08
CA LEU A 298 -30.95 11.88 -2.43
C LEU A 298 -30.99 10.35 -2.27
N PRO A 299 -31.47 9.60 -3.29
CA PRO A 299 -31.67 8.14 -3.17
C PRO A 299 -30.36 7.38 -2.95
N PHE A 300 -29.27 7.83 -3.57
CA PHE A 300 -27.95 7.20 -3.46
C PHE A 300 -27.33 7.31 -2.07
N ASN A 301 -27.82 8.21 -1.23
CA ASN A 301 -27.20 8.45 0.05
C ASN A 301 -27.33 7.28 1.03
N MET A 302 -28.42 6.52 0.94
CA MET A 302 -28.58 5.27 1.70
C MET A 302 -27.49 4.23 1.37
N PHE A 303 -27.03 4.23 0.12
CA PHE A 303 -25.94 3.36 -0.32
C PHE A 303 -24.58 3.86 0.19
N PHE A 304 -24.33 5.17 0.12
CA PHE A 304 -23.10 5.77 0.68
C PHE A 304 -22.99 5.57 2.19
N GLU A 305 -24.08 5.76 2.94
CA GLU A 305 -24.17 5.47 4.38
C GLU A 305 -23.67 4.05 4.69
N SER A 306 -24.21 3.05 4.00
CA SER A 306 -23.87 1.64 4.22
C SER A 306 -22.42 1.32 3.82
N PHE A 307 -21.94 1.89 2.71
CA PHE A 307 -20.58 1.67 2.25
C PHE A 307 -19.54 2.28 3.18
N PHE A 308 -19.67 3.56 3.54
CA PHE A 308 -18.69 4.23 4.40
C PHE A 308 -18.64 3.61 5.79
N PHE A 309 -19.77 3.07 6.27
CA PHE A 309 -19.83 2.26 7.47
C PHE A 309 -18.99 0.98 7.36
N ILE A 310 -19.17 0.18 6.30
CA ILE A 310 -18.36 -1.03 6.07
C ILE A 310 -16.88 -0.68 5.88
N LEU A 311 -16.60 0.41 5.15
CA LEU A 311 -15.25 0.90 4.89
C LEU A 311 -14.51 1.25 6.19
N TRP A 312 -15.22 1.78 7.19
CA TRP A 312 -14.61 2.12 8.47
C TRP A 312 -14.02 0.90 9.17
N PHE A 313 -14.80 -0.19 9.26
CA PHE A 313 -14.33 -1.45 9.85
C PHE A 313 -13.21 -2.07 9.01
N TRP A 314 -13.30 -1.95 7.68
CA TRP A 314 -12.24 -2.40 6.78
C TRP A 314 -10.93 -1.65 7.04
N TYR A 315 -10.96 -0.32 7.10
CA TYR A 315 -9.77 0.48 7.41
C TYR A 315 -9.23 0.21 8.81
N ALA A 316 -10.09 -0.02 9.81
CA ALA A 316 -9.65 -0.39 11.15
C ALA A 316 -8.92 -1.74 11.14
N PHE A 317 -9.46 -2.73 10.41
CA PHE A 317 -8.80 -4.02 10.21
C PHE A 317 -7.45 -3.88 9.51
N VAL A 318 -7.40 -3.12 8.41
CA VAL A 318 -6.15 -2.84 7.67
C VAL A 318 -5.13 -2.12 8.56
N ALA A 319 -5.56 -1.14 9.37
CA ALA A 319 -4.71 -0.44 10.33
C ALA A 319 -4.09 -1.40 11.36
N MET A 320 -4.90 -2.29 11.94
CA MET A 320 -4.39 -3.28 12.91
C MET A 320 -3.35 -4.21 12.29
N VAL A 321 -3.63 -4.75 11.11
CA VAL A 321 -2.72 -5.68 10.41
C VAL A 321 -1.43 -4.97 9.97
N THR A 322 -1.51 -3.75 9.45
CA THR A 322 -0.34 -2.97 9.01
C THR A 322 0.52 -2.51 10.18
N CYS A 323 -0.06 -1.96 11.24
CA CYS A 323 0.66 -1.60 12.45
C CYS A 323 1.29 -2.83 13.12
N GLY A 324 0.57 -3.95 13.18
CA GLY A 324 1.12 -5.21 13.67
C GLY A 324 2.32 -5.69 12.85
N SER A 325 2.24 -5.63 11.51
CA SER A 325 3.38 -5.93 10.63
C SER A 325 4.56 -5.00 10.89
N LEU A 326 4.33 -3.69 11.01
CA LEU A 326 5.37 -2.72 11.34
C LEU A 326 6.08 -3.07 12.66
N VAL A 327 5.33 -3.33 13.74
CA VAL A 327 5.90 -3.70 15.05
C VAL A 327 6.75 -4.97 14.95
N LEU A 328 6.26 -6.00 14.26
CA LEU A 328 6.99 -7.25 14.05
C LEU A 328 8.30 -7.02 13.27
N TRP A 329 8.27 -6.20 12.22
CA TRP A 329 9.46 -5.88 11.45
C TRP A 329 10.44 -5.00 12.21
N LEU A 330 9.96 -4.03 12.99
CA LEU A 330 10.78 -3.24 13.90
C LEU A 330 11.51 -4.16 14.89
N TRP A 331 10.80 -5.06 15.57
CA TRP A 331 11.43 -6.02 16.48
C TRP A 331 12.47 -6.89 15.76
N ARG A 332 12.15 -7.37 14.56
CA ARG A 332 13.06 -8.20 13.76
C ARG A 332 14.33 -7.49 13.29
N VAL A 333 14.30 -6.17 13.10
CA VAL A 333 15.43 -5.38 12.56
C VAL A 333 16.25 -4.74 13.67
N PHE A 334 15.59 -4.17 14.70
CA PHE A 334 16.27 -3.44 15.78
C PHE A 334 17.07 -4.36 16.70
N PHE A 335 16.63 -5.59 16.95
CA PHE A 335 17.30 -6.49 17.87
C PHE A 335 18.29 -7.41 17.13
N PRO A 336 19.61 -7.21 17.30
CA PRO A 336 20.62 -8.02 16.60
C PRO A 336 20.60 -9.49 17.03
N ILE A 337 20.09 -9.78 18.23
CA ILE A 337 19.91 -11.15 18.75
C ILE A 337 18.98 -11.96 17.84
N ASN A 338 17.89 -11.35 17.35
CA ASN A 338 16.93 -12.00 16.46
C ASN A 338 17.55 -12.37 15.11
N LYS A 339 18.53 -11.60 14.64
CA LYS A 339 19.29 -11.94 13.43
C LYS A 339 20.16 -13.18 13.69
N MET A 340 20.88 -13.20 14.80
CA MET A 340 21.78 -14.31 15.15
C MET A 340 21.00 -15.62 15.32
N LEU A 341 19.91 -15.60 16.09
CA LEU A 341 19.05 -16.75 16.32
C LEU A 341 18.39 -17.25 15.03
N PHE A 342 18.02 -16.34 14.13
CA PHE A 342 17.42 -16.69 12.85
C PHE A 342 18.38 -17.50 11.97
N ILE A 343 19.62 -17.03 11.81
CA ILE A 343 20.62 -17.70 10.98
C ILE A 343 21.08 -19.01 11.63
N GLU A 344 21.20 -19.05 12.95
CA GLU A 344 21.50 -20.28 13.69
C GLU A 344 20.43 -21.34 13.45
N LYS A 345 19.14 -20.99 13.62
CA LYS A 345 18.03 -21.91 13.35
C LYS A 345 18.04 -22.45 11.93
N LEU A 346 18.39 -21.62 10.93
CA LEU A 346 18.50 -22.07 9.55
C LEU A 346 19.67 -23.03 9.32
N LEU A 347 20.81 -22.82 9.98
CA LEU A 347 21.96 -23.73 9.87
C LEU A 347 21.73 -25.06 10.62
N GLU A 348 21.00 -25.05 11.73
CA GLU A 348 20.66 -26.25 12.50
C GLU A 348 19.73 -27.21 11.74
N ILE A 349 18.91 -26.70 10.81
CA ILE A 349 17.99 -27.50 10.01
C ILE A 349 18.74 -28.37 8.98
N ASN A 350 19.93 -27.97 8.53
CA ASN A 350 20.64 -28.67 7.47
C ASN A 350 21.38 -29.93 8.00
N PRO A 351 21.01 -31.15 7.54
CA PRO A 351 21.61 -32.39 8.02
C PRO A 351 23.07 -32.59 7.55
N ASP A 352 23.46 -32.07 6.38
CA ASP A 352 24.82 -32.24 5.85
C ASP A 352 25.88 -31.46 6.67
N LEU A 353 25.47 -30.30 7.21
CA LEU A 353 26.28 -29.55 8.18
C LEU A 353 26.28 -30.24 9.54
N ARG A 354 25.14 -30.79 9.96
CA ARG A 354 25.02 -31.56 11.20
C ARG A 354 25.95 -32.78 11.19
N ASP A 355 26.10 -33.46 10.05
CA ASP A 355 26.97 -34.63 9.89
C ASP A 355 28.46 -34.26 9.77
N LYS A 356 28.80 -33.17 9.07
CA LYS A 356 30.20 -32.67 9.04
C LYS A 356 30.67 -32.14 10.40
N GLU A 357 29.78 -31.56 11.20
CA GLU A 357 30.10 -31.14 12.58
C GLU A 357 30.01 -32.31 13.58
N MET A 358 29.22 -33.37 13.31
CA MET A 358 29.23 -34.60 14.15
C MET A 358 30.59 -35.30 14.18
N THR A 359 31.46 -35.10 13.17
CA THR A 359 32.84 -35.63 13.16
C THR A 359 33.81 -34.77 13.99
N LYS A 360 33.42 -33.56 14.43
CA LYS A 360 34.20 -32.71 15.33
C LYS A 360 33.34 -32.25 16.50
N GLU A 361 33.42 -33.03 17.58
CA GLU A 361 33.13 -32.63 18.97
C GLU A 361 31.70 -32.93 19.48
N LYS A 362 31.55 -34.13 20.06
CA LYS A 362 30.45 -34.47 20.97
C LYS A 362 30.24 -33.35 22.02
N LEU A 363 29.01 -32.84 22.07
CA LEU A 363 28.20 -32.82 23.29
C LEU A 363 28.68 -32.00 24.52
N ARG A 364 29.13 -30.74 24.37
CA ARG A 364 29.37 -29.90 25.57
C ARG A 364 29.23 -28.37 25.44
N ASN A 365 28.22 -27.87 24.74
CA ASN A 365 27.41 -26.71 25.16
C ASN A 365 26.72 -26.07 23.96
N LYS A 366 25.38 -26.10 23.97
CA LYS A 366 24.50 -25.31 23.11
C LYS A 366 24.84 -23.80 23.16
N GLU A 367 25.46 -23.34 24.24
CA GLU A 367 25.94 -21.96 24.43
C GLU A 367 27.19 -21.57 23.61
N ARG A 368 27.90 -22.51 22.97
CA ARG A 368 29.20 -22.23 22.32
C ARG A 368 29.11 -21.88 20.84
N PHE A 369 28.03 -22.25 20.14
CA PHE A 369 27.87 -21.95 18.71
C PHE A 369 27.81 -20.44 18.45
N HIS A 370 26.97 -19.71 19.20
CA HIS A 370 26.96 -18.24 19.24
C HIS A 370 28.29 -17.58 19.60
N LYS A 371 29.17 -18.29 20.33
CA LYS A 371 30.48 -17.78 20.75
C LYS A 371 31.61 -18.06 19.75
N LYS A 372 31.44 -18.94 18.75
CA LYS A 372 32.43 -19.11 17.68
C LYS A 372 32.65 -17.76 17.01
N LYS A 373 33.89 -17.26 17.08
CA LYS A 373 34.29 -15.97 16.48
C LYS A 373 33.96 -15.93 14.98
N GLU A 374 34.09 -17.08 14.32
CA GLU A 374 33.76 -17.32 12.92
C GLU A 374 32.27 -17.12 12.61
N PHE A 375 31.37 -17.65 13.44
CA PHE A 375 29.93 -17.47 13.26
C PHE A 375 29.52 -16.00 13.36
N ARG A 376 30.01 -15.30 14.40
CA ARG A 376 29.81 -13.85 14.54
C ARG A 376 30.37 -13.07 13.36
N ARG A 377 31.52 -13.49 12.83
CA ARG A 377 32.15 -12.88 11.66
C ARG A 377 31.31 -13.08 10.41
N PHE A 378 30.79 -14.28 10.19
CA PHE A 378 29.87 -14.55 9.10
C PHE A 378 28.62 -13.68 9.17
N VAL A 379 27.92 -13.66 10.31
CA VAL A 379 26.64 -12.94 10.41
C VAL A 379 26.83 -11.41 10.39
N ASN A 380 27.86 -10.88 11.03
CA ASN A 380 28.05 -9.43 11.14
C ASN A 380 28.91 -8.83 10.01
N GLU A 381 29.94 -9.52 9.54
CA GLU A 381 30.85 -8.96 8.52
C GLU A 381 30.52 -9.44 7.10
N TYR A 382 30.20 -10.73 6.92
CA TYR A 382 29.93 -11.32 5.60
C TYR A 382 28.48 -11.10 5.15
N LEU A 383 27.50 -11.60 5.90
CA LEU A 383 26.08 -11.52 5.56
C LEU A 383 25.46 -10.16 5.87
N ARG A 384 25.90 -9.51 6.96
CA ARG A 384 25.37 -8.23 7.46
C ARG A 384 23.86 -8.27 7.70
N GLN A 385 23.23 -7.11 7.91
CA GLN A 385 21.78 -7.03 8.08
C GLN A 385 21.04 -7.24 6.75
N GLU A 386 21.61 -6.73 5.66
CA GLU A 386 21.11 -6.84 4.29
C GLU A 386 20.95 -8.29 3.80
N GLY A 387 21.97 -9.13 3.95
CA GLY A 387 21.89 -10.54 3.57
C GLY A 387 20.92 -11.32 4.46
N ALA A 388 20.88 -11.03 5.76
CA ALA A 388 19.91 -11.64 6.67
C ALA A 388 18.46 -11.27 6.30
N PHE A 389 18.23 -10.04 5.85
CA PHE A 389 16.93 -9.60 5.34
C PHE A 389 16.56 -10.29 4.02
N ALA A 390 17.51 -10.41 3.08
CA ALA A 390 17.29 -11.15 1.83
C ALA A 390 16.93 -12.62 2.10
N LEU A 391 17.62 -13.28 3.04
CA LEU A 391 17.30 -14.65 3.44
C LEU A 391 15.92 -14.77 4.09
N ARG A 392 15.46 -13.76 4.84
CA ARG A 392 14.07 -13.73 5.37
C ARG A 392 13.04 -13.65 4.25
N ILE A 393 13.31 -12.87 3.19
CA ILE A 393 12.44 -12.80 2.01
C ILE A 393 12.40 -14.15 1.28
N VAL A 394 13.56 -14.81 1.12
CA VAL A 394 13.65 -16.14 0.52
C VAL A 394 12.87 -17.16 1.36
N GLN A 395 13.10 -17.21 2.68
CA GLN A 395 12.41 -18.14 3.58
C GLN A 395 10.89 -17.98 3.51
N ARG A 396 10.40 -16.75 3.50
CA ARG A 396 8.97 -16.46 3.40
C ARG A 396 8.34 -16.97 2.10
N ASN A 397 9.09 -16.93 1.01
CA ASN A 397 8.61 -17.30 -0.32
C ASN A 397 8.86 -18.77 -0.69
N SER A 398 9.83 -19.41 -0.05
CA SER A 398 10.23 -20.81 -0.27
C SER A 398 9.88 -21.69 0.94
N SER A 399 10.48 -22.88 1.05
CA SER A 399 10.40 -23.73 2.24
C SER A 399 11.54 -23.41 3.20
N ASP A 400 11.34 -23.66 4.50
CA ASP A 400 12.39 -23.52 5.52
C ASP A 400 13.62 -24.38 5.19
N VAL A 401 13.42 -25.54 4.56
CA VAL A 401 14.50 -26.43 4.10
C VAL A 401 15.33 -25.76 3.00
N TYR A 402 14.68 -25.13 2.01
CA TYR A 402 15.40 -24.43 0.93
C TYR A 402 16.22 -23.26 1.46
N ALA A 403 15.64 -22.44 2.36
CA ALA A 403 16.35 -21.34 2.97
C ALA A 403 17.54 -21.82 3.83
N SER A 404 17.39 -22.95 4.51
CA SER A 404 18.45 -23.64 5.25
C SER A 404 19.59 -24.08 4.33
N ASP A 405 19.30 -24.79 3.24
CA ASP A 405 20.29 -25.26 2.26
C ASP A 405 21.05 -24.10 1.61
N LEU A 406 20.35 -23.02 1.26
CA LEU A 406 20.94 -21.80 0.74
C LEU A 406 21.88 -21.15 1.76
N THR A 407 21.46 -21.06 3.02
CA THR A 407 22.28 -20.50 4.10
C THR A 407 23.52 -21.33 4.36
N ALA A 408 23.39 -22.66 4.31
CA ALA A 408 24.50 -23.61 4.42
C ALA A 408 25.52 -23.44 3.29
N LYS A 409 25.06 -23.27 2.05
CA LYS A 409 25.93 -23.01 0.89
C LYS A 409 26.69 -21.68 1.02
N LEU A 410 26.01 -20.63 1.47
CA LEU A 410 26.66 -19.33 1.74
C LEU A 410 27.71 -19.43 2.86
N TRP A 411 27.44 -20.23 3.90
CA TRP A 411 28.41 -20.51 4.97
C TRP A 411 29.65 -21.24 4.46
N LEU A 412 29.49 -22.29 3.64
CA LEU A 412 30.60 -23.02 3.04
C LEU A 412 31.46 -22.13 2.13
N ARG A 413 30.83 -21.27 1.33
CA ARG A 413 31.53 -20.27 0.50
C ARG A 413 32.32 -19.28 1.34
N PHE A 414 31.76 -18.83 2.47
CA PHE A 414 32.47 -17.97 3.41
C PHE A 414 33.72 -18.64 3.98
N ILE A 415 33.63 -19.90 4.41
CA ILE A 415 34.78 -20.65 4.94
C ILE A 415 35.87 -20.83 3.87
N ASN A 416 35.49 -21.22 2.66
CA ASN A 416 36.47 -21.43 1.57
C ASN A 416 37.23 -20.13 1.26
N ASN A 417 36.51 -19.02 1.09
CA ASN A 417 37.12 -17.70 0.88
C ASN A 417 37.98 -17.22 2.06
N PHE A 418 37.77 -17.77 3.26
CA PHE A 418 38.56 -17.45 4.44
C PHE A 418 39.85 -18.26 4.51
N ASN A 419 39.82 -19.53 4.08
CA ASN A 419 40.99 -20.42 4.08
C ASN A 419 41.97 -20.14 2.94
N ASP A 420 41.51 -19.51 1.85
CA ASP A 420 42.36 -19.10 0.71
C ASP A 420 43.15 -17.79 0.98
N LYS A 421 43.02 -17.19 2.17
CA LYS A 421 43.76 -16.00 2.62
C LYS A 421 44.60 -16.28 3.84
#